data_AF-A0A352QMN4-F1
#
_entry.id   AF-A0A352QMN4-F1
#
_cell.length_a   1.000
_cell.length_b   1.000
_cell.length_c   1.000
_cell.angle_alpha   90.00
_cell.angle_beta   90.00
_cell.angle_gamma   90.00
#
_symmetry.space_group_name_H-M   'P 1'
#
loop_
_entity.id
_entity.type
_entity.pdbx_description
1 polymer ?
#
loop_
_entity_poly.entity_id
_entity_poly.type
_entity_poly.pdbx_seq_one_letter_code
_entity_poly.pdbx_strand_id
1 'polypeptide(L)' 'MLTPGLINEFQNIIQKEYGIALSDRDASEIANNLTGYFDLLAKIHHRDQTSAEAPDLILPKGSNQGL' A
#
# COMPACT_ATOMS: atom_id res chain seq x y z
N MET A 1 -4.36 -5.40 -9.07
CA MET A 1 -5.61 -5.09 -9.81
C MET A 1 -6.68 -6.04 -9.31
N LEU A 2 -7.87 -5.54 -9.01
CA LEU A 2 -8.95 -6.36 -8.46
C LEU A 2 -9.49 -7.36 -9.50
N THR A 3 -10.01 -8.48 -9.01
CA THR A 3 -10.62 -9.51 -9.86
C THR A 3 -12.00 -9.06 -10.33
N PRO A 4 -12.48 -9.53 -11.50
CA PRO A 4 -13.83 -9.22 -11.97
C PRO A 4 -14.93 -9.61 -10.98
N GLY A 5 -14.74 -10.70 -10.22
CA GLY A 5 -15.67 -11.12 -9.18
C GLY A 5 -15.81 -10.09 -8.05
N LEU A 6 -14.71 -9.50 -7.60
CA LEU A 6 -14.72 -8.45 -6.57
C LEU A 6 -15.33 -7.14 -7.10
N ILE A 7 -15.11 -6.80 -8.37
CA ILE A 7 -15.74 -5.63 -8.99
C ILE A 7 -17.26 -5.81 -9.04
N ASN A 8 -17.75 -7.00 -9.42
CA ASN A 8 -19.17 -7.30 -9.44
C ASN A 8 -19.78 -7.26 -8.02
N GLU A 9 -19.09 -7.83 -7.03
CA GLU A 9 -19.54 -7.76 -5.63
C GLU A 9 -19.63 -6.30 -5.15
N PHE A 10 -18.62 -5.48 -5.46
CA PHE A 10 -18.62 -4.05 -5.17
C PHE A 10 -19.82 -3.34 -5.83
N GLN A 11 -20.08 -3.59 -7.12
CA GLN A 11 -21.25 -3.04 -7.83
C GLN A 11 -22.56 -3.42 -7.13
N ASN A 12 -22.71 -4.68 -6.74
CA ASN A 12 -23.91 -5.17 -6.07
C ASN A 12 -24.14 -4.50 -4.70
N ILE A 13 -23.08 -4.27 -3.93
CA ILE A 13 -23.16 -3.55 -2.65
C ILE A 13 -23.62 -2.12 -2.88
N ILE A 14 -23.00 -1.40 -3.82
CA ILE A 14 -23.34 0.00 -4.10
C ILE A 14 -24.79 0.12 -4.60
N GLN A 15 -25.22 -0.77 -5.48
CA GLN A 15 -26.61 -0.79 -5.94
C GLN A 15 -27.60 -1.10 -4.81
N LYS A 16 -27.27 -2.05 -3.93
CA LYS A 16 -28.15 -2.47 -2.84
C LYS A 16 -28.29 -1.42 -1.75
N GLU A 17 -27.19 -0.78 -1.37
CA GLU A 17 -27.16 0.15 -0.22
C GLU A 17 -27.47 1.59 -0.61
N TYR A 18 -27.10 1.99 -1.84
CA TYR A 18 -27.21 3.37 -2.28
C TYR A 18 -28.15 3.55 -3.48
N GLY A 19 -28.65 2.46 -4.08
CA GLY A 19 -29.54 2.52 -5.24
C GLY A 19 -28.84 2.96 -6.54
N ILE A 20 -27.51 3.03 -6.55
CA ILE A 20 -26.71 3.55 -7.67
C ILE A 20 -26.16 2.40 -8.51
N ALA A 21 -26.48 2.40 -9.80
CA ALA A 21 -25.91 1.46 -10.75
C ALA A 21 -24.58 2.00 -11.30
N LEU A 22 -23.48 1.34 -10.99
CA LEU A 22 -22.17 1.68 -11.52
C LEU A 22 -21.86 0.86 -12.77
N SER A 23 -21.29 1.52 -13.78
CA SER A 23 -20.70 0.81 -14.91
C SER A 23 -19.47 0.01 -14.47
N ASP A 24 -19.11 -1.05 -15.21
CA ASP A 24 -17.93 -1.86 -14.90
C ASP A 24 -16.64 -1.02 -14.84
N ARG A 25 -16.57 0.01 -15.70
CA ARG A 25 -15.46 0.97 -15.73
C ARG A 25 -15.40 1.76 -14.43
N ASP A 26 -16.51 2.38 -14.04
CA ASP A 26 -16.55 3.25 -12.85
C ASP A 26 -16.31 2.43 -11.57
N ALA A 27 -16.92 1.24 -11.49
CA ALA A 27 -16.71 0.32 -10.39
C ALA A 27 -15.25 -0.12 -10.28
N SER A 28 -14.63 -0.45 -11.41
CA SER A 28 -13.20 -0.79 -11.46
C SER A 28 -12.32 0.37 -11.03
N GLU A 29 -12.60 1.58 -11.51
CA GLU A 29 -11.82 2.77 -11.18
C GLU A 29 -11.89 3.09 -9.69
N ILE A 30 -13.10 3.15 -9.11
CA ILE A 30 -13.30 3.44 -7.69
C ILE A 30 -12.64 2.37 -6.82
N ALA A 31 -12.91 1.09 -7.09
CA ALA A 31 -12.42 0.00 -6.25
C ALA A 31 -10.88 -0.11 -6.30
N ASN A 32 -10.27 0.01 -7.48
CA ASN A 32 -8.80 -0.01 -7.59
C ASN A 32 -8.16 1.21 -6.91
N ASN A 33 -8.76 2.40 -6.99
CA ASN A 33 -8.26 3.59 -6.32
C ASN A 33 -8.32 3.45 -4.80
N LEU A 34 -9.43 2.93 -4.26
CA LEU A 34 -9.60 2.69 -2.83
C LEU A 34 -8.52 1.72 -2.30
N THR A 35 -8.35 0.57 -2.96
CA THR A 35 -7.34 -0.40 -2.52
C THR A 35 -5.92 0.09 -2.75
N GLY A 36 -5.67 0.85 -3.82
CA GLY A 36 -4.37 1.41 -4.13
C GLY A 36 -3.88 2.42 -3.08
N TYR A 37 -4.81 3.18 -2.48
CA TYR A 37 -4.48 4.05 -1.35
C TYR A 37 -3.97 3.27 -0.14
N PHE A 38 -4.66 2.20 0.26
CA PHE A 38 -4.22 1.37 1.38
C PHE A 38 -2.93 0.60 1.09
N ASP A 39 -2.73 0.13 -0.15
CA ASP A 39 -1.46 -0.45 -0.58
C ASP A 39 -0.30 0.54 -0.44
N LEU A 40 -0.51 1.81 -0.78
CA LEU A 40 0.49 2.86 -0.60
C LEU A 40 0.82 3.08 0.88
N LEU A 41 -0.19 3.17 1.73
CA LEU A 41 0.02 3.31 3.18
C LEU A 41 0.79 2.12 3.76
N ALA A 42 0.45 0.89 3.35
CA ALA A 42 1.16 -0.31 3.78
C ALA A 42 2.63 -0.29 3.36
N LYS A 43 2.94 0.15 2.13
CA LYS A 43 4.32 0.31 1.64
C LYS A 43 5.10 1.35 2.45
N ILE A 44 4.48 2.48 2.77
CA ILE A 44 5.10 3.52 3.61
C ILE A 44 5.39 2.95 5.00
N HIS A 45 4.41 2.30 5.63
CA HIS A 45 4.56 1.71 6.96
C HIS A 45 5.70 0.69 7.00
N HIS A 46 5.74 -0.23 6.03
CA HIS A 46 6.81 -1.22 5.92
C HIS A 46 8.18 -0.55 5.73
N ARG A 47 8.27 0.46 4.85
CA ARG A 47 9.53 1.20 4.65
C ARG A 47 10.02 1.84 5.94
N ASP A 48 9.14 2.45 6.70
CA ASP A 48 9.49 3.15 7.93
C ASP A 48 9.93 2.15 9.02
N GLN A 49 9.34 0.95 9.08
CA GLN A 49 9.81 -0.14 9.94
C GLN A 49 11.20 -0.66 9.55
N THR A 50 11.45 -0.88 8.25
CA THR A 50 12.78 -1.32 7.78
C THR A 50 13.87 -0.26 7.94
N SER A 51 13.50 1.03 7.94
CA SER A 51 14.45 2.13 8.14
C SER A 51 14.83 2.33 9.62
N ALA A 52 14.00 1.85 10.55
CA ALA A 52 14.30 1.83 11.98
C ALA A 52 15.22 0.66 12.39
N GLU A 53 15.39 -0.35 11.52
CA GLU A 53 16.27 -1.51 11.74
C GLU A 53 17.66 -1.36 11.09
N ALA A 54 18.11 -0.15 10.77
CA ALA A 54 19.53 0.07 10.48
C ALA A 54 20.31 -0.11 11.80
N PRO A 55 21.13 -1.17 11.97
CA PRO A 55 21.94 -1.30 13.16
C PRO A 55 22.98 -0.18 13.14
N ASP A 56 23.12 0.51 14.25
CA ASP A 56 24.20 1.48 14.45
C ASP A 56 25.57 0.87 14.08
N LEU A 57 26.25 1.56 13.17
CA LEU A 57 27.69 1.81 13.14
C LEU A 57 28.65 0.61 13.29
N ILE A 58 29.30 0.27 12.18
CA ILE A 58 30.75 0.06 12.21
C ILE A 58 31.39 1.01 11.19
N LEU A 59 31.75 2.21 11.64
CA LEU A 59 32.76 3.04 10.97
C LEU A 59 34.17 2.67 11.51
N PRO A 60 35.20 2.68 10.66
CA PRO A 60 36.51 2.11 10.98
C PRO A 60 37.25 2.99 11.97
N LYS A 61 37.72 2.43 13.09
CA LYS A 61 38.68 3.11 13.97
C LYS A 61 40.05 3.12 13.28
N GLY A 62 40.30 4.17 12.50
CA GLY A 62 41.67 4.63 12.30
C GLY A 62 42.21 5.20 13.60
N SER A 63 43.29 4.62 14.12
CA SER A 63 44.17 5.26 15.09
C SER A 63 45.59 4.79 14.84
N ASN A 64 46.34 5.57 14.07
CA ASN A 64 47.79 5.64 14.18
C ASN A 64 48.13 6.31 15.52
N GLN A 65 48.84 5.61 16.41
CA GLN A 65 49.93 6.04 17.33
C GLN A 65 50.46 4.71 17.94
N GLY A 66 51.73 4.32 17.99
CA GLY A 66 53.05 4.93 17.85
C GLY A 66 54.01 4.05 18.68
N LEU A 67 55.28 3.98 18.23
CA LEU A 67 56.45 3.23 18.75
C LEU A 67 56.61 1.79 18.27
#